data_AF-A0A9E2YVS5-F1
#
_entry.id   AF-A0A9E2YVS5-F1
#
_cell.length_a   1.000
_cell.length_b   1.000
_cell.length_c   1.000
_cell.angle_alpha   90.00
_cell.angle_beta   90.00
_cell.angle_gamma   90.00
#
_symmetry.space_group_name_H-M   'P 1'
#
loop_
_entity.id
_entity.type
_entity.pdbx_description
1 polymer ?
#
loop_
_entity_poly.entity_id
_entity_poly.type
_entity_poly.pdbx_seq_one_letter_code
_entity_poly.pdbx_strand_id
1 'polypeptide(L)'
;EIHPGDTVELAVTLAGENGAEMMRSVKYKVPIGAPAGTLQFTVADATTTNLTEFQQTIGVLPKSATQLVSFLNGLHPNSSAYLRVWRTDASMQVPGADLPDPPPSIALLLAKSQATPQTAWLGRGSTIAQLRIDTGQAVVTGSKTVQVEVKE
;
A
#
# COMPACT_ATOMS: atom_id res chain seq x y z
N GLU A 1 -2.02 -0.96 20.22
CA GLU A 1 -0.77 -0.19 20.40
C GLU A 1 0.39 -1.18 20.39
N ILE A 2 1.55 -0.77 19.87
CA ILE A 2 2.77 -1.59 19.73
C ILE A 2 4.03 -0.73 19.87
N HIS A 3 5.18 -1.36 20.07
CA HIS A 3 6.50 -0.71 20.11
C HIS A 3 7.36 -1.11 18.90
N PRO A 4 8.40 -0.34 18.55
CA PRO A 4 9.39 -0.76 17.56
C PRO A 4 9.99 -2.13 17.90
N GLY A 5 10.03 -3.04 16.93
CA GLY A 5 10.46 -4.42 17.11
C GLY A 5 9.33 -5.43 17.34
N ASP A 6 8.14 -4.97 17.72
CA ASP A 6 6.97 -5.84 17.90
C ASP A 6 6.49 -6.43 16.57
N THR A 7 5.77 -7.55 16.66
CA THR A 7 5.14 -8.19 15.50
C THR A 7 3.64 -7.96 15.53
N VAL A 8 3.11 -7.37 14.46
CA VAL A 8 1.68 -7.25 14.22
C VAL A 8 1.23 -8.48 13.45
N GLU A 9 0.27 -9.21 14.00
CA GLU A 9 -0.41 -10.31 13.31
C GLU A 9 -1.79 -9.85 12.85
N LEU A 10 -2.03 -9.90 11.54
CA LEU A 10 -3.30 -9.55 10.92
C LEU A 10 -4.05 -10.82 10.54
N ALA A 11 -5.26 -10.97 11.09
CA ALA A 11 -6.24 -11.94 10.61
C ALA A 11 -7.06 -11.31 9.48
N VAL A 12 -6.89 -11.85 8.28
CA VAL A 12 -7.57 -11.40 7.06
C VAL A 12 -8.65 -12.43 6.72
N THR A 13 -9.91 -12.05 6.89
CA THR A 13 -11.06 -12.88 6.51
C THR A 13 -11.53 -12.49 5.11
N LEU A 14 -11.59 -13.47 4.22
CA LEU A 14 -12.07 -13.35 2.85
C LEU A 14 -13.40 -14.10 2.76
N ALA A 15 -14.47 -13.37 2.44
CA ALA A 15 -15.77 -13.94 2.18
C ALA A 15 -15.80 -14.52 0.76
N GLY A 16 -16.16 -15.80 0.65
CA GLY A 16 -16.35 -16.54 -0.59
C GLY A 16 -17.83 -16.80 -0.88
N GLU A 17 -18.08 -17.63 -1.89
CA GLU A 17 -19.43 -18.00 -2.29
C GLU A 17 -20.16 -18.79 -1.19
N ASN A 18 -21.48 -18.65 -1.14
CA ASN A 18 -22.37 -19.38 -0.22
C ASN A 18 -22.01 -19.23 1.27
N GLY A 19 -21.39 -18.11 1.66
CA GLY A 19 -21.01 -17.83 3.05
C GLY A 19 -19.76 -18.59 3.51
N ALA A 20 -19.00 -19.21 2.59
CA ALA A 20 -17.69 -19.74 2.91
C ALA A 20 -16.75 -18.59 3.33
N GLU A 21 -15.96 -18.78 4.38
CA GLU A 21 -14.94 -17.83 4.79
C GLU A 21 -13.56 -18.49 4.74
N MET A 22 -12.59 -17.76 4.21
CA MET A 22 -11.18 -18.14 4.24
C MET A 22 -10.42 -17.13 5.09
N MET A 23 -9.81 -17.60 6.17
CA MET A 23 -8.96 -16.78 7.03
C MET A 23 -7.48 -16.97 6.67
N ARG A 24 -6.75 -15.86 6.53
CA ARG A 24 -5.30 -15.84 6.34
C ARG A 24 -4.66 -15.01 7.43
N SER A 25 -3.60 -15.53 8.04
CA SER A 25 -2.77 -14.77 8.97
C SER A 25 -1.55 -14.21 8.25
N VAL A 26 -1.27 -12.93 8.46
CA VAL A 26 -0.09 -12.24 7.92
C VAL A 26 0.64 -11.58 9.07
N LYS A 27 1.94 -11.82 9.17
CA LYS A 27 2.79 -11.24 10.21
C LYS A 27 3.66 -10.15 9.62
N TYR A 28 3.67 -9.00 10.27
CA TYR A 28 4.55 -7.89 9.95
C TYR A 28 5.36 -7.50 11.18
N LYS A 29 6.69 -7.58 11.07
CA LYS A 29 7.59 -7.13 12.13
C LYS A 29 7.86 -5.64 11.95
N VAL A 30 7.51 -4.84 12.94
CA VAL A 30 7.84 -3.42 12.94
C VAL A 30 9.35 -3.28 13.11
N PRO A 31 10.05 -2.53 12.23
CA PRO A 31 11.49 -2.33 12.35
C PRO A 31 11.88 -1.74 13.71
N ILE A 32 13.03 -2.16 14.23
CA ILE A 32 13.64 -1.54 15.40
C ILE A 32 14.05 -0.12 14.99
N GLY A 33 13.54 0.90 15.67
CA GLY A 33 13.72 2.31 15.29
C GLY A 33 12.62 2.89 14.38
N ALA A 34 11.50 2.18 14.17
CA ALA A 34 10.34 2.79 13.53
C ALA A 34 9.88 4.03 14.34
N PRO A 35 9.61 5.18 13.69
CA PRO A 35 9.19 6.38 14.40
C PRO A 35 7.86 6.16 15.12
N ALA A 36 7.57 6.93 16.18
CA ALA A 36 6.24 6.92 16.78
C ALA A 36 5.16 7.36 15.77
N GLY A 37 3.90 6.99 16.04
CA GLY A 37 2.74 7.39 15.25
C GLY A 37 1.97 6.22 14.61
N THR A 38 0.99 6.55 13.78
CA THR A 38 0.03 5.58 13.24
C THR A 38 0.56 4.86 12.00
N LEU A 39 0.61 3.53 12.05
CA LEU A 39 0.77 2.67 10.89
C LEU A 39 -0.60 2.29 10.33
N GLN A 40 -0.76 2.48 9.03
CA GLN A 40 -1.92 2.04 8.27
C GLN A 40 -1.61 0.67 7.66
N PHE A 41 -2.48 -0.30 7.88
CA PHE A 41 -2.41 -1.62 7.27
C PHE A 41 -3.62 -1.79 6.36
N THR A 42 -3.39 -1.71 5.06
CA THR A 42 -4.44 -1.85 4.05
C THR A 42 -4.30 -3.18 3.35
N VAL A 43 -5.31 -4.04 3.47
CA VAL A 43 -5.44 -5.24 2.64
C VAL A 43 -6.34 -4.92 1.47
N ALA A 44 -5.87 -5.11 0.24
CA ALA A 44 -6.62 -4.79 -0.96
C ALA A 44 -6.46 -5.81 -2.08
N ASP A 45 -7.40 -5.78 -3.02
CA ASP A 45 -7.29 -6.48 -4.29
C ASP A 45 -6.16 -5.94 -5.20
N ALA A 46 -5.87 -6.67 -6.27
CA ALA A 46 -4.81 -6.31 -7.20
C ALA A 46 -5.10 -4.99 -7.93
N THR A 47 -6.37 -4.71 -8.27
CA THR A 47 -6.76 -3.49 -8.98
C THR A 47 -6.43 -2.25 -8.15
N THR A 48 -6.83 -2.25 -6.89
CA THR A 48 -6.58 -1.16 -5.94
C THR A 48 -5.09 -1.01 -5.66
N THR A 49 -4.38 -2.13 -5.52
CA THR A 49 -2.93 -2.14 -5.30
C THR A 49 -2.18 -1.55 -6.49
N ASN A 50 -2.46 -2.04 -7.71
CA ASN A 50 -1.87 -1.52 -8.95
C ASN A 50 -2.18 -0.05 -9.17
N LEU A 51 -3.42 0.38 -8.91
CA LEU A 51 -3.81 1.79 -9.01
C LEU A 51 -3.00 2.65 -8.04
N THR A 52 -2.72 2.16 -6.84
CA THR A 52 -1.93 2.87 -5.83
C THR A 52 -0.46 2.96 -6.20
N GLU A 53 0.13 1.89 -6.71
CA GLU A 53 1.54 1.80 -7.05
C GLU A 53 1.88 2.53 -8.36
N PHE A 54 1.05 2.33 -9.39
CA PHE A 54 1.27 2.87 -10.72
C PHE A 54 0.49 4.14 -11.00
N GLN A 55 -0.08 4.77 -9.98
CA GLN A 55 -0.90 5.97 -10.07
C GLN A 55 -0.28 7.09 -10.92
N GLN A 56 1.05 7.26 -10.88
CA GLN A 56 1.78 8.25 -11.68
C GLN A 56 2.11 7.80 -13.11
N THR A 57 2.01 6.51 -13.39
CA THR A 57 2.26 5.93 -14.71
C THR A 57 0.96 5.75 -15.50
N ILE A 58 -0.19 5.64 -14.81
CA ILE A 58 -1.51 5.54 -15.43
C ILE A 58 -1.78 6.80 -16.27
N GLY A 59 -1.98 6.60 -17.58
CA GLY A 59 -2.21 7.69 -18.54
C GLY A 59 -0.93 8.32 -19.11
N VAL A 60 0.26 7.94 -18.64
CA VAL A 60 1.54 8.35 -19.21
C VAL A 60 1.97 7.34 -20.27
N LEU A 61 2.18 7.81 -21.50
CA LEU A 61 2.66 6.93 -22.57
C LEU A 61 4.10 6.47 -22.25
N PRO A 62 4.37 5.15 -22.20
CA PRO A 62 5.72 4.65 -21.98
C PRO A 62 6.67 5.18 -23.06
N LYS A 63 7.83 5.70 -22.64
CA LYS A 63 8.81 6.31 -23.56
C LYS A 63 9.69 5.26 -24.26
N SER A 64 9.63 4.01 -23.83
CA SER A 64 10.40 2.90 -24.39
C SER A 64 9.71 1.56 -24.17
N ALA A 65 10.07 0.55 -24.98
CA ALA A 65 9.61 -0.82 -24.81
C ALA A 65 10.02 -1.40 -23.45
N THR A 66 11.23 -1.09 -22.97
CA THR A 66 11.71 -1.53 -21.66
C THR A 66 10.83 -0.99 -20.52
N GLN A 67 10.39 0.27 -20.61
CA GLN A 67 9.48 0.85 -19.62
C GLN A 67 8.12 0.15 -19.63
N LEU A 68 7.58 -0.15 -20.82
CA LEU A 68 6.32 -0.87 -20.95
C LEU A 68 6.42 -2.29 -20.38
N VAL A 69 7.46 -3.04 -20.72
CA VAL A 69 7.67 -4.40 -20.20
C VAL A 69 7.83 -4.39 -18.69
N SER A 70 8.58 -3.43 -18.14
CA SER A 70 8.76 -3.29 -16.69
C SER A 70 7.44 -2.97 -15.99
N PHE A 71 6.61 -2.10 -16.57
CA PHE A 71 5.27 -1.79 -16.07
C PHE A 71 4.37 -3.03 -16.07
N LEU A 72 4.28 -3.75 -17.20
CA LEU A 72 3.43 -4.93 -17.31
C LEU A 72 3.87 -6.06 -16.37
N ASN A 73 5.19 -6.28 -16.22
CA ASN A 73 5.74 -7.28 -15.30
C ASN A 73 5.59 -6.88 -13.84
N GLY A 74 5.47 -5.58 -13.54
CA GLY A 74 5.23 -5.06 -12.20
C GLY A 74 3.78 -5.16 -11.75
N LEU A 75 2.83 -5.39 -12.67
CA LEU A 75 1.41 -5.49 -12.32
C LEU A 75 1.15 -6.70 -11.42
N HIS A 76 0.46 -6.44 -10.32
CA HIS A 76 -0.04 -7.46 -9.42
C HIS A 76 -1.15 -8.28 -10.09
N PRO A 77 -1.06 -9.63 -10.08
CA PRO A 77 -2.13 -10.49 -10.55
C PRO A 77 -3.32 -10.49 -9.57
N ASN A 78 -4.53 -10.69 -10.11
CA ASN A 78 -5.78 -10.65 -9.35
C ASN A 78 -6.13 -11.93 -8.57
N SER A 79 -5.20 -12.87 -8.46
CA SER A 79 -5.36 -14.14 -7.74
C SER A 79 -4.84 -14.08 -6.29
N SER A 80 -4.65 -12.87 -5.75
CA SER A 80 -4.11 -12.67 -4.41
C SER A 80 -4.58 -11.35 -3.83
N ALA A 81 -4.61 -11.29 -2.49
CA ALA A 81 -4.75 -10.03 -1.78
C ALA A 81 -3.35 -9.47 -1.45
N TYR A 82 -3.26 -8.17 -1.25
CA TYR A 82 -1.99 -7.49 -0.95
C TYR A 82 -2.15 -6.66 0.31
N LEU A 83 -1.27 -6.90 1.28
CA LEU A 83 -1.13 -6.06 2.46
C LEU A 83 -0.12 -4.95 2.16
N ARG A 84 -0.57 -3.70 2.25
CA ARG A 84 0.26 -2.51 2.25
C ARG A 84 0.38 -1.97 3.67
N VAL A 85 1.61 -1.78 4.14
CA VAL A 85 1.92 -1.06 5.38
C VAL A 85 2.44 0.32 5.01
N TRP A 86 1.80 1.37 5.51
CA TRP A 86 2.11 2.74 5.09
C TRP A 86 1.80 3.77 6.18
N ARG A 87 2.27 5.01 5.96
CA ARG A 87 1.99 6.18 6.80
C ARG A 87 1.41 7.31 5.98
N THR A 88 0.65 8.20 6.62
CA THR A 88 0.08 9.41 6.00
C THR A 88 1.10 10.53 5.80
N ASP A 89 2.38 10.30 6.15
CA ASP A 89 3.45 11.29 5.99
C ASP A 89 3.63 11.66 4.51
N ALA A 90 4.03 12.92 4.26
CA ALA A 90 4.23 13.43 2.92
C ALA A 90 5.40 12.70 2.24
N SER A 91 5.11 11.78 1.33
CA SER A 91 6.12 11.11 0.50
C SER A 91 6.04 11.57 -0.95
N MET A 92 7.19 11.58 -1.61
CA MET A 92 7.27 11.78 -3.04
C MET A 92 7.38 10.41 -3.70
N GLN A 93 6.33 10.00 -4.42
CA GLN A 93 6.44 8.90 -5.36
C GLN A 93 7.20 9.40 -6.58
N VAL A 94 8.34 8.76 -6.89
CA VAL A 94 9.07 8.87 -8.16
C VAL A 94 8.81 7.57 -8.92
N PRO A 95 8.72 7.57 -10.26
CA PRO A 95 8.51 6.34 -11.02
C PRO A 95 9.50 5.23 -10.60
N GLY A 96 8.98 4.20 -9.92
CA GLY A 96 9.75 3.05 -9.43
C GLY A 96 10.28 3.12 -8.00
N ALA A 97 10.06 4.20 -7.23
CA ALA A 97 10.46 4.28 -5.81
C ALA A 97 9.63 5.31 -5.00
N ASP A 98 9.26 4.96 -3.78
CA ASP A 98 8.69 5.89 -2.79
C ASP A 98 9.85 6.53 -2.00
N LEU A 99 9.99 7.85 -2.06
CA LEU A 99 11.00 8.59 -1.30
C LEU A 99 10.35 9.16 -0.03
N PRO A 100 10.65 8.57 1.15
CA PRO A 100 10.29 9.21 2.42
C PRO A 100 11.08 10.50 2.59
N ASP A 101 10.49 11.50 3.26
CA ASP A 101 11.11 12.79 3.61
C ASP A 101 11.62 13.62 2.41
N PRO A 102 10.72 14.13 1.54
CA PRO A 102 11.11 15.05 0.50
C PRO A 102 11.71 16.35 1.09
N PRO A 103 12.65 17.02 0.39
CA PRO A 103 13.17 18.31 0.81
C PRO A 103 12.04 19.31 1.14
N PRO A 104 12.19 20.18 2.16
CA PRO A 104 11.10 21.03 2.65
C PRO A 104 10.43 21.88 1.56
N SER A 105 11.19 22.35 0.58
CA SER A 105 10.69 23.12 -0.56
C SER A 105 9.72 22.32 -1.45
N ILE A 106 9.96 21.01 -1.62
CA ILE A 106 9.10 20.10 -2.38
C ILE A 106 7.93 19.62 -1.51
N ALA A 107 8.17 19.36 -0.22
CA ALA A 107 7.12 18.95 0.72
C ALA A 107 5.96 19.97 0.77
N LEU A 108 6.25 21.26 0.75
CA LEU A 108 5.23 22.33 0.75
C LEU A 108 4.37 22.35 -0.53
N LEU A 109 4.94 21.97 -1.68
CA LEU A 109 4.20 21.86 -2.93
C LEU A 109 3.30 20.61 -2.94
N LEU A 110 3.83 19.49 -2.45
CA LEU A 110 3.08 18.24 -2.31
C LEU A 110 1.92 18.39 -1.32
N ALA A 111 2.15 19.00 -0.14
CA ALA A 111 1.12 19.27 0.86
C ALA A 111 -0.04 20.11 0.31
N LYS A 112 0.26 21.11 -0.53
CA LYS A 112 -0.77 21.92 -1.22
C LYS A 112 -1.56 21.13 -2.26
N SER A 113 -0.91 20.19 -2.96
CA SER A 113 -1.58 19.33 -3.95
C SER A 113 -2.53 18.30 -3.31
N GLN A 114 -2.26 17.90 -2.06
CA GLN A 114 -3.11 16.99 -1.27
C GLN A 114 -4.42 17.64 -0.80
N ALA A 115 -4.57 18.96 -0.89
CA ALA A 115 -5.78 19.68 -0.48
C ALA A 115 -6.94 19.60 -1.52
N THR A 116 -6.79 18.82 -2.60
CA THR A 116 -7.82 18.69 -3.64
C THR A 116 -8.82 17.55 -3.29
N PRO A 117 -10.11 17.83 -3.02
CA PRO A 117 -11.02 16.84 -2.44
C PRO A 117 -11.41 15.68 -3.37
N GLN A 118 -11.20 15.82 -4.69
CA GLN A 118 -11.75 14.89 -5.69
C GLN A 118 -10.87 13.66 -5.98
N THR A 119 -9.64 13.62 -5.47
CA THR A 119 -8.69 12.49 -5.62
C THR A 119 -8.13 11.99 -4.29
N ALA A 120 -8.68 12.48 -3.17
CA ALA A 120 -8.16 12.30 -1.81
C ALA A 120 -8.28 10.89 -1.21
N TRP A 121 -8.86 9.91 -1.91
CA TRP A 121 -9.22 8.61 -1.33
C TRP A 121 -8.33 7.44 -1.76
N LEU A 122 -7.34 7.67 -2.63
CA LEU A 122 -6.45 6.62 -3.11
C LEU A 122 -5.02 6.80 -2.61
N GLY A 123 -4.77 6.47 -1.34
CA GLY A 123 -3.48 5.94 -0.90
C GLY A 123 -2.26 6.85 -0.99
N ARG A 124 -2.41 8.18 -0.94
CA ARG A 124 -1.29 9.13 -0.82
C ARG A 124 -0.65 8.99 0.57
N GLY A 125 0.57 8.47 0.60
CA GLY A 125 1.35 8.27 1.82
C GLY A 125 2.52 7.32 1.57
N SER A 126 3.52 7.34 2.45
CA SER A 126 4.75 6.56 2.29
C SER A 126 4.48 5.08 2.53
N THR A 127 4.66 4.26 1.50
CA THR A 127 4.67 2.80 1.64
C THR A 127 5.94 2.36 2.34
N ILE A 128 5.79 1.58 3.41
CA ILE A 128 6.91 1.02 4.18
C ILE A 128 7.17 -0.42 3.73
N ALA A 129 6.11 -1.19 3.53
CA ALA A 129 6.20 -2.58 3.10
C ALA A 129 4.96 -3.00 2.34
N GLN A 130 5.15 -3.99 1.48
CA GLN A 130 4.06 -4.67 0.78
C GLN A 130 4.26 -6.18 0.85
N LEU A 131 3.21 -6.90 1.19
CA LEU A 131 3.22 -8.35 1.36
C LEU A 131 2.08 -8.96 0.55
N ARG A 132 2.38 -10.02 -0.20
CA ARG A 132 1.36 -10.81 -0.91
C ARG A 132 0.72 -11.80 0.05
N ILE A 133 -0.60 -11.90 -0.01
CA ILE A 133 -1.41 -12.87 0.70
C ILE A 133 -1.94 -13.88 -0.33
N ASP A 134 -1.50 -15.12 -0.22
CA ASP A 134 -1.99 -16.18 -1.09
C ASP A 134 -3.45 -16.54 -0.73
N THR A 135 -4.33 -16.42 -1.72
CA THR A 135 -5.76 -16.73 -1.63
C THR A 135 -6.13 -17.97 -2.45
N GLY A 136 -5.14 -18.76 -2.86
CA GLY A 136 -5.34 -19.93 -3.71
C GLY A 136 -5.80 -19.51 -5.11
N GLN A 137 -6.91 -20.08 -5.57
CA GLN A 137 -7.47 -19.80 -6.90
C GLN A 137 -8.61 -18.77 -6.88
N ALA A 138 -8.91 -18.17 -5.72
CA ALA A 138 -9.96 -17.18 -5.60
C ALA A 138 -9.54 -15.83 -6.20
N VAL A 139 -10.49 -15.16 -6.86
CA VAL A 139 -10.37 -13.76 -7.24
C VAL A 139 -10.75 -12.91 -6.03
N VAL A 140 -9.91 -11.94 -5.68
CA VAL A 140 -10.14 -11.04 -4.54
C VAL A 140 -10.70 -9.73 -5.05
N THR A 141 -11.69 -9.19 -4.35
CA THR A 141 -12.23 -7.86 -4.61
C THR A 141 -12.42 -7.12 -3.29
N GLY A 142 -12.12 -5.83 -3.27
CA GLY A 142 -12.33 -4.94 -2.14
C GLY A 142 -11.05 -4.54 -1.43
N SER A 143 -11.21 -3.70 -0.41
CA SER A 143 -10.12 -3.17 0.40
C SER A 143 -10.58 -2.88 1.82
N LYS A 144 -9.69 -3.10 2.79
CA LYS A 144 -9.92 -2.77 4.20
C LYS A 144 -8.64 -2.25 4.84
N THR A 145 -8.75 -1.15 5.57
CA THR A 145 -7.65 -0.55 6.31
C THR A 145 -7.88 -0.67 7.81
N VAL A 146 -6.83 -1.04 8.54
CA VAL A 146 -6.78 -0.99 10.00
C VAL A 146 -5.59 -0.14 10.46
N GLN A 147 -5.74 0.48 11.61
CA GLN A 147 -4.76 1.39 12.18
C GLN A 147 -4.13 0.79 13.42
N VAL A 148 -2.81 0.91 13.52
CA VAL A 148 -2.08 0.52 14.72
C VAL A 148 -1.13 1.65 15.10
N GLU A 149 -1.25 2.10 16.35
CA GLU A 149 -0.40 3.13 16.90
C GLU A 149 0.91 2.54 17.42
N VAL A 150 2.04 3.11 16.97
CA VAL A 150 3.40 2.83 17.44
C VAL A 150 3.77 3.85 18.51
N LYS A 151 4.13 3.38 19.71
CA LYS A 151 4.62 4.18 20.83
C LYS A 151 6.11 3.90 21.09
N GLU A 152 6.78 4.83 21.75
CA GLU A 152 8.18 4.70 22.18
C GLU A 152 8.38 3.56 23.18
#